data_AF-A0A416S5S1-F1
#
_entry.id   AF-A0A416S5S1-F1
#
_cell.length_a   1.000
_cell.length_b   1.000
_cell.length_c   1.000
_cell.angle_alpha   90.00
_cell.angle_beta   90.00
_cell.angle_gamma   90.00
#
_symmetry.space_group_name_H-M   'P 1'
#
loop_
_entity.id
_entity.type
_entity.pdbx_description
1 polymer ?
#
loop_
_entity_poly.entity_id
_entity_poly.type
_entity_poly.pdbx_seq_one_letter_code
_entity_poly.pdbx_strand_id
1 'polypeptide(L)'
;MARKNKNKKPEYVVICREFNRAAARIDITVIDKGVTDHLLNSLIKLHERDPHKRYFLTLKKDYQVYGALYKKQIETMSIKNNKRIVELGVVLDD
;
A
#
# COMPACT_ATOMS: atom_id res chain seq x y z
N MET A 1 17.33 15.30 25.95
CA MET A 1 17.32 13.84 25.74
C MET A 1 15.93 13.39 25.29
N ALA A 2 15.74 13.11 24.00
CA ALA A 2 14.45 12.69 23.47
C ALA A 2 14.16 11.22 23.86
N ARG A 3 13.11 11.00 24.66
CA ARG A 3 12.68 9.67 25.11
C ARG A 3 12.27 8.84 23.89
N LYS A 4 13.07 7.82 23.54
CA LYS A 4 12.71 6.80 22.56
C LYS A 4 11.52 6.00 23.10
N ASN A 5 10.31 6.34 22.65
CA ASN A 5 9.08 5.63 22.98
C ASN A 5 9.11 4.24 22.31
N LYS A 6 9.61 3.23 23.02
CA LYS A 6 9.86 1.86 22.51
C LYS A 6 8.61 1.00 22.30
N ASN A 7 7.39 1.54 22.36
CA ASN A 7 6.16 0.73 22.41
C ASN A 7 5.03 1.16 21.45
N LYS A 8 5.28 2.04 20.47
CA LYS A 8 4.24 2.36 19.47
C LYS A 8 4.19 1.25 18.44
N LYS A 9 3.01 0.62 18.31
CA LYS A 9 2.71 -0.29 17.19
C LYS A 9 3.07 0.41 15.88
N PRO A 10 3.66 -0.31 14.90
CA PRO A 10 3.95 0.27 13.60
C PRO A 10 2.64 0.81 12.99
N GLU A 11 2.68 2.06 12.55
CA GLU A 11 1.61 2.66 11.76
C GLU A 11 1.88 2.39 10.28
N TYR A 12 0.82 2.02 9.56
CA TYR A 12 0.89 1.65 8.15
C TYR A 12 0.08 2.63 7.29
N VAL A 13 0.43 2.67 6.02
CA VAL A 13 -0.30 3.36 4.95
C VAL A 13 -0.57 2.35 3.85
N VAL A 14 -1.79 2.35 3.33
CA VAL A 14 -2.15 1.60 2.14
C VAL A 14 -2.21 2.55 0.95
N ILE A 15 -1.55 2.20 -0.13
CA ILE A 15 -1.67 2.85 -1.43
C ILE A 15 -2.50 1.93 -2.32
N CYS A 16 -3.65 2.41 -2.77
CA CYS A 16 -4.56 1.68 -3.62
C CYS A 16 -4.33 2.08 -5.07
N ARG A 17 -4.30 1.08 -5.95
CA ARG A 17 -4.19 1.24 -7.41
C ARG A 17 -5.38 0.54 -8.04
N GLU A 18 -6.31 1.33 -8.56
CA GLU A 18 -7.55 0.80 -9.14
C GLU A 18 -7.78 1.39 -10.53
N PHE A 19 -8.20 0.55 -11.48
CA PHE A 19 -8.55 1.03 -12.82
C PHE A 19 -9.96 1.62 -12.84
N ASN A 20 -10.05 2.93 -13.05
CA ASN A 20 -11.30 3.64 -13.22
C ASN A 20 -11.78 3.49 -14.66
N ARG A 21 -12.75 2.58 -14.86
CA ARG A 21 -13.31 2.28 -16.18
C ARG A 21 -13.99 3.49 -16.82
N ALA A 22 -14.63 4.35 -16.03
CA ALA A 22 -15.35 5.52 -16.55
C ALA A 22 -14.38 6.59 -17.10
N ALA A 23 -13.24 6.78 -16.42
CA ALA A 23 -12.21 7.74 -16.81
C ALA A 23 -11.09 7.12 -17.67
N ALA A 24 -11.17 5.82 -17.99
CA ALA A 24 -10.17 5.05 -18.72
C ALA A 24 -8.72 5.25 -18.20
N ARG A 25 -8.55 5.37 -16.88
CA ARG A 25 -7.25 5.65 -16.25
C ARG A 25 -7.06 4.88 -14.95
N ILE A 26 -5.83 4.85 -14.46
CA ILE A 26 -5.51 4.36 -13.13
C ILE A 26 -5.72 5.48 -12.13
N ASP A 27 -6.51 5.22 -11.09
CA ASP A 27 -6.63 6.10 -9.94
C ASP A 27 -5.76 5.57 -8.80
N ILE A 28 -5.02 6.50 -8.17
CA ILE A 28 -4.21 6.23 -6.98
C ILE A 28 -4.85 6.91 -5.78
N THR A 29 -5.28 6.11 -4.81
CA THR A 29 -5.80 6.59 -3.53
C THR A 29 -4.95 6.09 -2.38
N VAL A 30 -5.09 6.74 -1.22
CA VAL A 30 -4.24 6.49 -0.05
C VAL A 30 -5.11 6.41 1.19
N ILE A 31 -4.88 5.37 1.98
CA ILE A 31 -5.49 5.19 3.29
C ILE A 31 -4.36 5.33 4.32
N ASP A 32 -4.28 6.49 4.98
CA ASP A 32 -3.23 6.85 5.94
C ASP A 32 -3.69 6.85 7.41
N LYS A 33 -4.97 6.54 7.62
CA LYS A 33 -5.64 6.43 8.92
C LYS A 33 -6.55 5.20 8.92
N GLY A 34 -6.73 4.60 10.10
CA GLY A 34 -7.63 3.45 10.25
C GLY A 34 -7.15 2.17 9.56
N VAL A 35 -5.85 2.06 9.26
CA VAL A 35 -5.26 0.83 8.72
C VAL A 35 -5.23 -0.22 9.83
N THR A 36 -6.12 -1.20 9.73
CA THR A 36 -6.31 -2.30 10.69
C THR A 36 -6.13 -3.65 9.99
N ASP A 37 -5.86 -4.71 10.73
CA ASP A 37 -5.77 -6.06 10.16
C ASP A 37 -7.06 -6.48 9.43
N HIS A 38 -8.21 -6.04 9.93
CA HIS A 38 -9.51 -6.26 9.28
C HIS A 38 -9.61 -5.57 7.90
N LEU A 39 -9.11 -4.33 7.79
CA LEU A 39 -9.01 -3.64 6.50
C LEU A 39 -8.08 -4.41 5.56
N LEU A 40 -6.88 -4.78 6.01
CA LEU A 40 -5.89 -5.48 5.19
C LEU A 40 -6.46 -6.81 4.64
N ASN A 41 -7.10 -7.60 5.49
CA ASN A 41 -7.76 -8.85 5.08
C ASN A 41 -8.90 -8.60 4.07
N SER A 42 -9.66 -7.52 4.24
CA SER A 42 -10.72 -7.15 3.29
C SER A 42 -10.14 -6.78 1.92
N LEU A 43 -9.01 -6.04 1.89
CA LEU A 43 -8.34 -5.66 0.66
C LEU A 43 -7.74 -6.86 -0.07
N ILE A 44 -7.15 -7.83 0.65
CA ILE A 44 -6.66 -9.09 0.07
C ILE A 44 -7.80 -9.83 -0.62
N LYS A 45 -8.93 -10.03 0.06
CA LYS A 45 -10.12 -10.67 -0.52
C LYS A 45 -10.68 -9.93 -1.74
N LEU A 46 -10.52 -8.60 -1.75
CA LEU A 46 -10.97 -7.77 -2.86
C LEU A 46 -10.05 -7.95 -4.07
N HIS A 47 -8.73 -8.01 -3.86
CA HIS A 47 -7.76 -8.34 -4.89
C HIS A 47 -7.99 -9.73 -5.49
N GLU A 48 -8.27 -10.74 -4.67
CA GLU A 48 -8.59 -12.10 -5.13
C GLU A 48 -9.82 -12.14 -6.07
N ARG A 49 -10.80 -11.26 -5.83
CA ARG A 49 -12.00 -11.13 -6.67
C ARG A 49 -11.78 -10.30 -7.93
N ASP A 50 -10.93 -9.29 -7.85
CA ASP A 50 -10.61 -8.38 -8.95
C ASP A 50 -9.09 -8.07 -8.96
N PRO A 51 -8.31 -8.84 -9.73
CA PRO A 51 -6.85 -8.67 -9.79
C PRO A 51 -6.39 -7.31 -10.36
N HIS A 52 -7.29 -6.56 -11.01
CA HIS A 52 -6.97 -5.21 -11.48
C HIS A 52 -6.94 -4.17 -10.35
N LYS A 53 -7.50 -4.51 -9.17
CA LYS A 53 -7.40 -3.71 -7.97
C LYS A 53 -6.24 -4.23 -7.13
N ARG A 54 -5.20 -3.41 -7.02
CA ARG A 54 -3.94 -3.78 -6.37
C ARG A 54 -3.71 -2.87 -5.18
N TYR A 55 -3.29 -3.45 -4.07
CA TYR A 55 -3.14 -2.74 -2.81
C TYR A 55 -1.72 -2.93 -2.27
N PHE A 56 -1.10 -1.83 -1.86
CA PHE A 56 0.29 -1.81 -1.45
C PHE A 56 0.41 -1.26 -0.04
N LEU A 57 1.05 -2.02 0.83
CA LEU A 57 1.29 -1.69 2.23
C LEU A 57 2.71 -1.15 2.40
N THR A 58 2.84 -0.05 3.14
CA THR A 58 4.14 0.48 3.57
C THR A 58 4.04 1.06 4.98
N LEU A 59 5.19 1.22 5.64
CA LEU A 59 5.23 1.89 6.94
C LEU A 59 4.97 3.38 6.75
N LYS A 60 4.20 3.98 7.67
CA LYS A 60 3.85 5.40 7.61
C LYS A 60 5.07 6.32 7.61
N LYS A 61 6.11 5.96 8.37
CA LYS A 61 7.39 6.69 8.37
C LYS A 61 8.08 6.69 6.99
N ASP A 62 7.99 5.60 6.24
CA ASP A 62 8.60 5.49 4.91
C ASP A 62 7.75 6.26 3.90
N TYR A 63 6.43 6.17 4.01
CA TYR A 63 5.50 6.95 3.20
C TYR A 63 5.68 8.46 3.37
N GLN A 64 5.95 8.95 4.59
CA GLN A 64 6.20 10.38 4.84
C GLN A 64 7.43 10.90 4.08
N VAL A 65 8.42 10.05 3.82
CA VAL A 65 9.65 10.43 3.12
C VAL A 65 9.54 10.19 1.61
N TYR A 66 8.96 9.06 1.21
CA TYR A 66 8.98 8.56 -0.17
C TYR A 66 7.60 8.49 -0.83
N GLY A 67 6.53 8.99 -0.20
CA GLY A 67 5.16 8.78 -0.64
C GLY A 67 4.89 9.19 -2.09
N ALA A 68 5.45 10.32 -2.55
CA ALA A 68 5.34 10.75 -3.94
C ALA A 68 6.01 9.77 -4.91
N LEU A 69 7.21 9.28 -4.57
CA LEU A 69 7.93 8.27 -5.34
C LEU A 69 7.15 6.95 -5.38
N TYR A 70 6.62 6.51 -4.24
CA TYR A 70 5.87 5.27 -4.12
C TYR A 70 4.58 5.30 -4.95
N LYS A 71 3.82 6.41 -4.90
CA LYS A 71 2.64 6.59 -5.75
C LYS A 71 2.99 6.44 -7.22
N LYS A 72 4.03 7.13 -7.70
CA LYS A 72 4.47 7.07 -9.10
C LYS A 72 4.91 5.65 -9.49
N GLN A 73 5.72 5.00 -8.65
CA GLN A 73 6.17 3.62 -8.88
C GLN A 73 4.99 2.65 -8.94
N ILE A 74 3.99 2.80 -8.07
CA ILE A 74 2.80 1.95 -8.04
C ILE A 74 1.92 2.20 -9.26
N GLU A 75 1.68 3.47 -9.60
CA GLU A 75 0.91 3.87 -10.78
C GLU A 75 1.46 3.21 -12.05
N THR A 76 2.78 3.30 -12.25
CA THR A 76 3.49 2.72 -13.41
C THR A 76 3.91 1.26 -13.22
N MET A 77 3.49 0.60 -12.14
CA MET A 77 3.88 -0.78 -11.79
C MET A 77 5.41 -1.02 -11.81
N SER A 78 6.19 0.01 -11.51
CA SER A 78 7.67 0.02 -11.53
C SER A 78 8.28 -0.15 -10.13
N ILE A 79 7.77 -1.12 -9.35
CA ILE A 79 8.12 -1.33 -7.93
C ILE A 79 9.33 -2.27 -7.74
N LYS A 80 10.04 -2.62 -8.81
CA LYS A 80 11.16 -3.60 -8.78
C LYS A 80 12.17 -3.26 -7.67
N ASN A 81 12.49 -4.26 -6.83
CA ASN A 81 13.46 -4.20 -5.72
C ASN A 81 13.12 -3.27 -4.54
N ASN A 82 11.91 -2.73 -4.43
CA ASN A 82 11.54 -1.90 -3.29
C ASN A 82 11.06 -2.74 -2.09
N LYS A 83 11.99 -3.15 -1.22
CA LYS A 83 11.70 -3.96 0.00
C LYS A 83 10.82 -3.25 1.05
N ARG A 84 10.46 -1.97 0.86
CA ARG A 84 9.67 -1.18 1.82
C ARG A 84 8.18 -1.12 1.46
N ILE A 85 7.81 -1.67 0.31
CA ILE A 85 6.44 -1.75 -0.16
C ILE A 85 6.12 -3.23 -0.36
N VAL A 86 5.02 -3.67 0.23
CA VAL A 86 4.52 -5.04 0.10
C VAL A 86 3.21 -4.99 -0.66
N GLU A 87 3.07 -5.79 -1.72
CA GLU A 87 1.80 -5.96 -2.38
C GLU A 87 0.93 -6.97 -1.62
N LEU A 88 -0.31 -6.60 -1.33
CA LEU A 88 -1.25 -7.43 -0.59
C LEU A 88 -1.93 -8.44 -1.51
N GLY A 89 -1.98 -9.70 -1.10
CA GLY A 89 -2.71 -10.77 -1.82
C GLY A 89 -1.91 -11.43 -2.95
N VAL A 90 -0.65 -11.06 -3.14
CA VAL A 90 0.26 -11.78 -4.04
C VAL A 90 0.87 -12.95 -3.29
N VAL A 91 0.78 -14.15 -3.87
CA VAL A 91 1.54 -15.31 -3.40
C VAL A 91 3.00 -15.06 -3.76
N LEU A 92 3.86 -14.99 -2.75
CA LEU A 92 5.31 -15.04 -2.97
C LEU A 92 5.63 -16.52 -3.22
N ASP A 93 5.76 -16.92 -4.48
CA ASP A 93 6.40 -18.20 -4.80
C ASP A 93 7.85 -18.14 -4.27
N ASP A 94 8.19 -19.10 -3.40
CA ASP A 94 9.48 -19.28 -2.74
C ASP A 94 10.59 -19.65 -3.75
#